data_AF-Q08TE2-F1
#
_entry.id   AF-Q08TE2-F1
#
_cell.length_a   1.000
_cell.length_b   1.000
_cell.length_c   1.000
_cell.angle_alpha   90.00
_cell.angle_beta   90.00
_cell.angle_gamma   90.00
#
_symmetry.space_group_name_H-M   'P 1'
#
loop_
_entity.id
_entity.type
_entity.pdbx_description
1 polymer ?
#
loop_
_entity_poly.entity_id
_entity_poly.type
_entity_poly.pdbx_seq_one_letter_code
_entity_poly.pdbx_strand_id
1 'polypeptide(L)'
;MIVQAVTDLKEGERHEIGVFFADGRAPSRAAFVLVTDPFDVDTRIDVQRPESPAAPCPNEAQPRVPLPEDFVLLGYVDREGVLVVPIKDVEDKAQGLKATSGLFYRGQGWSLVSLQIKNQPTQPRWAPREATFTGTRGPSLQARLVVEGEGVIAPGEFAQVLAVVDAPMLNTDTHFTLELRGDDGRSLRVPDMRFPKYGMGGEK
;
A
#
# COMPACT_ATOMS: atom_id res chain seq x y z
N MET A 1 43.31 -30.45 -12.18
CA MET A 1 42.47 -31.66 -12.29
C MET A 1 41.79 -31.58 -13.64
N ILE A 2 41.98 -32.58 -14.50
CA ILE A 2 41.31 -32.66 -15.81
C ILE A 2 40.09 -33.57 -15.59
N VAL A 3 38.91 -33.12 -15.98
CA VAL A 3 37.67 -33.91 -15.92
C VAL A 3 37.39 -34.40 -17.34
N GLN A 4 37.30 -35.73 -17.52
CA GLN A 4 37.01 -36.36 -18.80
C GLN A 4 35.85 -37.34 -18.63
N ALA A 5 34.93 -37.35 -19.60
CA ALA A 5 33.86 -38.34 -19.64
C ALA A 5 34.44 -39.74 -19.87
N VAL A 6 34.01 -40.72 -19.07
CA VAL A 6 34.46 -42.13 -19.18
C VAL A 6 33.77 -42.86 -20.35
N THR A 7 32.68 -42.27 -20.86
CA THR A 7 31.88 -42.81 -21.96
C THR A 7 31.63 -41.72 -22.99
N ASP A 8 31.69 -42.08 -24.28
CA ASP A 8 31.33 -41.16 -25.37
C ASP A 8 29.85 -40.78 -25.27
N LEU A 9 29.59 -39.46 -25.25
CA LEU A 9 28.24 -38.89 -25.20
C LEU A 9 27.60 -38.97 -26.58
N LYS A 10 26.39 -39.54 -26.67
CA LYS A 10 25.65 -39.59 -27.94
C LYS A 10 25.19 -38.20 -28.36
N GLU A 11 24.98 -38.02 -29.66
CA GLU A 11 24.50 -36.76 -30.24
C GLU A 11 23.18 -36.33 -29.56
N GLY A 12 23.15 -35.09 -29.04
CA GLY A 12 22.00 -34.54 -28.32
C GLY A 12 21.79 -35.05 -26.88
N GLU A 13 22.64 -35.95 -26.38
CA GLU A 13 22.58 -36.43 -25.00
C GLU A 13 23.08 -35.33 -24.04
N ARG A 14 22.27 -35.03 -23.01
CA ARG A 14 22.59 -34.03 -22.00
C ARG A 14 23.15 -34.73 -20.77
N HIS A 15 24.37 -34.38 -20.38
CA HIS A 15 24.97 -34.90 -19.16
C HIS A 15 25.33 -33.77 -18.20
N GLU A 16 24.71 -33.82 -17.02
CA GLU A 16 24.97 -32.85 -15.98
C GLU A 16 26.19 -33.28 -15.16
N ILE A 17 27.18 -32.41 -15.06
CA ILE A 17 28.35 -32.61 -14.22
C ILE A 17 28.29 -31.62 -13.06
N GLY A 18 28.23 -32.16 -11.84
CA GLY A 18 28.38 -31.39 -10.61
C GLY A 18 29.85 -31.34 -10.18
N VAL A 19 30.39 -30.13 -10.04
CA VAL A 19 31.72 -29.90 -9.46
C VAL A 19 31.54 -29.33 -8.06
N PHE A 20 32.03 -30.08 -7.07
CA PHE A 20 31.99 -29.67 -5.67
C PHE A 20 33.28 -28.94 -5.30
N PHE A 21 33.16 -27.76 -4.68
CA PHE A 21 34.32 -27.04 -4.19
C PHE A 21 34.77 -27.61 -2.84
N ALA A 22 36.04 -28.01 -2.75
CA ALA A 22 36.59 -28.66 -1.55
C ALA A 22 36.74 -27.73 -0.33
N ASP A 23 36.56 -26.42 -0.52
CA ASP A 23 36.81 -25.39 0.50
C ASP A 23 35.58 -25.07 1.37
N GLY A 24 34.42 -25.70 1.10
CA GLY A 24 33.20 -25.54 1.88
C GLY A 24 32.55 -24.15 1.80
N ARG A 25 33.05 -23.25 0.95
CA ARG A 25 32.49 -21.90 0.78
C ARG A 25 31.28 -21.93 -0.16
N ALA A 26 30.32 -21.04 0.06
CA ALA A 26 29.17 -20.87 -0.83
C ALA A 26 29.55 -20.11 -2.12
N PRO A 27 29.00 -20.48 -3.30
CA PRO A 27 28.22 -21.69 -3.56
C PRO A 27 29.09 -22.96 -3.48
N SER A 28 28.58 -24.00 -2.81
CA SER A 28 29.34 -25.25 -2.52
C SER A 28 29.52 -26.17 -3.73
N ARG A 29 28.77 -25.92 -4.81
CA ARG A 29 28.90 -26.62 -6.08
C ARG A 29 28.62 -25.71 -7.26
N ALA A 30 29.23 -26.01 -8.41
CA ALA A 30 28.81 -25.54 -9.72
C ALA A 30 28.28 -26.74 -10.52
N ALA A 31 27.26 -26.53 -11.35
CA ALA A 31 26.74 -27.54 -12.25
C ALA A 31 26.79 -27.00 -13.69
N PHE A 32 27.21 -27.85 -14.63
CA PHE A 32 27.16 -27.55 -16.06
C PHE A 32 26.59 -28.74 -16.81
N VAL A 33 25.96 -28.45 -17.94
CA VAL A 33 25.38 -29.46 -18.83
C VAL A 33 26.26 -29.55 -20.07
N LEU A 34 26.88 -30.72 -20.27
CA LEU A 34 27.53 -31.05 -21.52
C LEU A 34 26.48 -31.48 -22.53
N VAL A 35 26.55 -30.90 -23.72
CA VAL A 35 25.75 -31.29 -24.88
C VAL A 35 26.74 -31.47 -26.03
N THR A 36 26.71 -32.63 -26.67
CA THR A 36 27.57 -32.90 -27.83
C THR A 36 27.03 -32.15 -29.05
N ASP A 37 27.79 -31.20 -29.57
CA ASP A 37 27.56 -30.56 -30.88
C ASP A 37 28.60 -31.11 -31.88
N PRO A 38 28.18 -31.68 -33.03
CA PRO A 38 29.09 -32.27 -34.00
C PRO A 38 29.94 -31.25 -34.79
N PHE A 39 29.63 -29.95 -34.71
CA PHE A 39 30.32 -28.89 -35.44
C PHE A 39 31.21 -28.01 -34.58
N ASP A 40 31.06 -28.03 -33.25
CA ASP A 40 31.88 -27.25 -32.33
C ASP A 40 32.19 -28.05 -31.06
N VAL A 41 33.48 -28.36 -30.83
CA VAL A 41 33.92 -29.12 -29.67
C VAL A 41 34.80 -28.22 -28.81
N ASP A 42 34.23 -27.67 -27.74
CA ASP A 42 34.99 -26.95 -26.72
C ASP A 42 35.93 -27.92 -25.99
N THR A 43 37.23 -27.83 -26.28
CA THR A 43 38.26 -28.71 -25.70
C THR A 43 38.70 -28.31 -24.29
N ARG A 44 38.23 -27.17 -23.78
CA ARG A 44 38.61 -26.64 -22.46
C ARG A 44 37.48 -25.82 -21.83
N ILE A 45 37.10 -26.21 -20.62
CA ILE A 45 36.12 -25.50 -19.80
C ILE A 45 36.86 -24.87 -18.61
N ASP A 46 36.99 -23.54 -18.60
CA ASP A 46 37.53 -22.81 -17.44
C ASP A 46 36.38 -22.49 -16.47
N VAL A 47 36.38 -23.18 -15.32
CA VAL A 47 35.39 -22.97 -14.26
C VAL A 47 35.84 -21.84 -13.36
N GLN A 48 35.28 -20.65 -13.55
CA GLN A 48 35.47 -19.51 -12.65
C GLN A 48 34.37 -19.50 -11.59
N ARG A 49 34.76 -19.28 -10.32
CA ARG A 49 33.81 -18.99 -9.26
C ARG A 49 33.32 -17.56 -9.44
N PRO A 50 32.02 -17.32 -9.74
CA PRO A 50 31.49 -15.96 -9.67
C PRO A 50 31.59 -15.51 -8.22
N GLU A 51 32.23 -14.37 -7.95
CA GLU A 51 32.02 -13.71 -6.67
C GLU A 51 30.53 -13.42 -6.58
N SER A 52 29.89 -13.89 -5.50
CA SER A 52 28.51 -13.51 -5.21
C SER A 52 28.44 -11.99 -5.27
N PRO A 53 27.47 -11.38 -5.98
CA PRO A 53 27.27 -9.95 -5.89
C PRO A 53 27.13 -9.59 -4.41
N ALA A 54 28.18 -8.98 -3.85
CA ALA A 54 28.20 -8.54 -2.46
C ALA A 54 27.32 -7.30 -2.24
N ALA A 55 26.66 -6.83 -3.31
CA ALA A 55 25.63 -5.83 -3.21
C ALA A 55 24.38 -6.51 -2.63
N PRO A 56 23.99 -6.24 -1.36
CA PRO A 56 22.61 -6.47 -0.97
C PRO A 56 21.71 -5.81 -2.01
N CYS A 57 20.62 -6.49 -2.41
CA CYS A 57 19.55 -5.84 -3.16
C CYS A 57 19.28 -4.49 -2.50
N PRO A 58 19.32 -3.36 -3.23
CA PRO A 58 19.19 -2.05 -2.62
C PRO A 58 17.83 -1.98 -1.90
N ASN A 59 17.90 -2.10 -0.58
CA ASN A 59 16.85 -1.84 0.38
C ASN A 59 15.49 -2.42 -0.02
N GLU A 60 15.26 -3.71 0.24
CA GLU A 60 13.93 -4.12 0.68
C GLU A 60 13.68 -3.41 2.01
N ALA A 61 13.30 -2.13 1.94
CA ALA A 61 12.71 -1.43 3.07
C ALA A 61 11.62 -2.37 3.54
N GLN A 62 11.78 -2.93 4.75
CA GLN A 62 10.82 -3.88 5.30
C GLN A 62 9.43 -3.26 5.08
N PRO A 63 8.52 -3.96 4.38
CA PRO A 63 7.22 -3.39 4.08
C PRO A 63 6.64 -2.91 5.38
N ARG A 64 6.33 -1.60 5.45
CA ARG A 64 5.68 -1.05 6.64
C ARG A 64 4.45 -1.90 6.92
N VAL A 65 4.18 -2.17 8.19
CA VAL A 65 2.96 -2.89 8.57
C VAL A 65 1.78 -2.14 7.94
N PRO A 66 0.94 -2.81 7.13
CA PRO A 66 -0.22 -2.16 6.52
C PRO A 66 -1.14 -1.58 7.60
N LEU A 67 -1.61 -0.36 7.36
CA LEU A 67 -2.53 0.36 8.23
C LEU A 67 -3.96 0.26 7.67
N PRO A 68 -5.01 0.50 8.47
CA PRO A 68 -6.40 0.32 8.04
C PRO A 68 -6.77 1.02 6.74
N GLU A 69 -6.27 2.23 6.51
CA GLU A 69 -6.52 2.99 5.28
C GLU A 69 -5.93 2.36 4.02
N ASP A 70 -4.88 1.55 4.14
CA ASP A 70 -4.29 0.86 3.00
C ASP A 70 -5.27 -0.16 2.42
N PHE A 71 -6.01 -0.86 3.29
CA PHE A 71 -7.01 -1.84 2.86
C PHE A 71 -8.23 -1.17 2.20
N VAL A 72 -8.59 0.05 2.60
CA VAL A 72 -9.65 0.83 1.97
C VAL A 72 -9.19 1.35 0.60
N LEU A 73 -7.98 1.90 0.52
CA LEU A 73 -7.39 2.35 -0.75
C LEU A 73 -7.19 1.22 -1.76
N LEU A 74 -6.81 0.04 -1.29
CA LEU A 74 -6.67 -1.16 -2.14
C LEU A 74 -8.03 -1.81 -2.50
N GLY A 75 -9.14 -1.30 -1.97
CA GLY A 75 -10.48 -1.84 -2.22
C GLY A 75 -10.77 -3.20 -1.57
N TYR A 76 -9.91 -3.66 -0.66
CA TYR A 76 -10.15 -4.89 0.11
C TYR A 76 -11.21 -4.71 1.20
N VAL A 77 -11.45 -3.47 1.61
CA VAL A 77 -12.50 -3.08 2.55
C VAL A 77 -13.39 -2.04 1.89
N ASP A 78 -14.66 -2.39 1.74
CA ASP A 78 -15.69 -1.51 1.22
C ASP A 78 -17.01 -1.67 2.00
N ARG A 79 -18.08 -1.05 1.49
CA ARG A 79 -19.41 -1.11 2.07
C ARG A 79 -20.09 -2.49 1.99
N GLU A 80 -19.62 -3.38 1.13
CA GLU A 80 -20.19 -4.73 0.97
C GLU A 80 -19.57 -5.70 1.98
N GLY A 81 -18.29 -5.49 2.32
CA GLY A 81 -17.56 -6.34 3.27
C GLY A 81 -17.57 -5.87 4.73
N VAL A 82 -17.82 -4.59 5.02
CA VAL A 82 -17.75 -4.02 6.38
C VAL A 82 -18.91 -3.07 6.67
N LEU A 83 -19.33 -3.00 7.94
CA LEU A 83 -20.34 -2.06 8.38
C LEU A 83 -19.83 -0.62 8.22
N VAL A 84 -20.49 0.13 7.33
CA VAL A 84 -20.21 1.54 7.06
C VAL A 84 -21.43 2.42 7.27
N VAL A 85 -21.21 3.70 7.58
CA VAL A 85 -22.28 4.71 7.61
C VAL A 85 -22.03 5.69 6.47
N PRO A 86 -23.00 5.90 5.56
CA PRO A 86 -22.87 6.91 4.52
C PRO A 86 -22.93 8.31 5.12
N ILE A 87 -22.11 9.20 4.58
CA ILE A 87 -22.02 10.60 4.96
C ILE A 87 -22.72 11.42 3.87
N LYS A 88 -23.51 12.41 4.29
CA LYS A 88 -24.18 13.31 3.36
C LYS A 88 -23.16 14.13 2.57
N ASP A 89 -23.48 14.40 1.31
CA ASP A 89 -22.70 15.32 0.49
C ASP A 89 -22.66 16.71 1.14
N VAL A 90 -21.50 17.35 1.07
CA VAL A 90 -21.28 18.69 1.60
C VAL A 90 -20.62 19.53 0.53
N GLU A 91 -21.15 20.72 0.29
CA GLU A 91 -20.55 21.70 -0.62
C GLU A 91 -20.24 22.98 0.15
N ASP A 92 -18.97 23.34 0.19
CA ASP A 92 -18.54 24.67 0.63
C ASP A 92 -18.28 25.54 -0.59
N LYS A 93 -19.30 26.30 -0.99
CA LYS A 93 -19.22 27.19 -2.15
C LYS A 93 -18.23 28.34 -1.96
N ALA A 94 -18.00 28.77 -0.71
CA ALA A 94 -17.06 29.86 -0.42
C ALA A 94 -15.62 29.40 -0.64
N GLN A 95 -15.31 28.17 -0.24
CA GLN A 95 -13.99 27.55 -0.41
C GLN A 95 -13.84 26.86 -1.79
N GLY A 96 -14.96 26.67 -2.49
CA GLY A 96 -15.05 25.96 -3.77
C GLY A 96 -14.62 24.50 -3.66
N LEU A 97 -15.02 23.84 -2.58
CA LEU A 97 -14.75 22.43 -2.30
C LEU A 97 -16.06 21.67 -2.12
N LYS A 98 -16.13 20.45 -2.62
CA LYS A 98 -17.31 19.59 -2.47
C LYS A 98 -16.90 18.18 -2.05
N ALA A 99 -17.41 17.70 -0.93
CA ALA A 99 -17.34 16.29 -0.53
C ALA A 99 -18.57 15.52 -1.03
N THR A 100 -18.32 14.36 -1.61
CA THR A 100 -19.33 13.41 -2.08
C THR A 100 -18.94 11.99 -1.74
N SER A 101 -19.89 11.06 -1.83
CA SER A 101 -19.65 9.62 -1.69
C SER A 101 -18.94 9.26 -0.36
N GLY A 102 -19.26 10.00 0.69
CA GLY A 102 -18.57 9.84 1.96
C GLY A 102 -18.98 8.55 2.66
N LEU A 103 -17.99 7.81 3.17
CA LEU A 103 -18.18 6.58 3.94
C LEU A 103 -17.42 6.67 5.26
N PHE A 104 -18.11 6.29 6.33
CA PHE A 104 -17.52 6.13 7.66
C PHE A 104 -17.33 4.66 7.97
N TYR A 105 -16.09 4.24 8.21
CA TYR A 105 -15.69 2.91 8.62
C TYR A 105 -15.37 2.89 10.10
N ARG A 106 -15.80 1.82 10.78
CA ARG A 106 -15.44 1.55 12.18
C ARG A 106 -14.84 0.17 12.30
N GLY A 107 -13.63 0.11 12.84
CA GLY A 107 -12.96 -1.15 13.19
C GLY A 107 -12.72 -1.28 14.68
N GLN A 108 -12.06 -2.38 15.06
CA GLN A 108 -11.55 -2.59 16.42
C GLN A 108 -10.37 -1.65 16.68
N GLY A 109 -10.60 -0.63 17.51
CA GLY A 109 -9.57 0.32 17.94
C GLY A 109 -9.35 1.53 17.02
N TRP A 110 -10.00 1.59 15.85
CA TRP A 110 -9.82 2.68 14.89
C TRP A 110 -11.14 3.10 14.23
N SER A 111 -11.15 4.30 13.67
CA SER A 111 -12.23 4.78 12.81
C SER A 111 -11.66 5.59 11.66
N LEU A 112 -12.30 5.48 10.51
CA LEU A 112 -11.81 6.03 9.26
C LEU A 112 -12.95 6.66 8.49
N VAL A 113 -12.69 7.82 7.92
CA VAL A 113 -13.58 8.51 7.00
C VAL A 113 -12.96 8.54 5.63
N SER A 114 -13.67 8.06 4.62
CA SER A 114 -13.31 8.20 3.22
C SER A 114 -14.26 9.20 2.57
N LEU A 115 -13.73 10.21 1.89
CA LEU A 115 -14.49 11.21 1.14
C LEU A 115 -13.95 11.32 -0.28
N GLN A 116 -14.83 11.44 -1.26
CA GLN A 116 -14.43 11.94 -2.58
C GLN A 116 -14.53 13.46 -2.57
N ILE A 117 -13.42 14.16 -2.73
CA ILE A 117 -13.41 15.63 -2.71
C ILE A 117 -13.18 16.16 -4.11
N LYS A 118 -14.07 17.05 -4.56
CA LYS A 118 -13.93 17.83 -5.77
C LYS A 118 -13.41 19.23 -5.43
N ASN A 119 -12.35 19.65 -6.13
CA ASN A 119 -11.95 21.05 -6.17
C ASN A 119 -12.64 21.73 -7.37
N GLN A 120 -13.31 22.86 -7.16
CA GLN A 120 -14.08 23.49 -8.24
C GLN A 120 -13.13 24.04 -9.34
N PRO A 121 -13.54 24.02 -10.62
CA PRO A 121 -12.67 24.43 -11.75
C PRO A 121 -12.18 25.88 -11.67
N THR A 122 -12.94 26.75 -10.98
CA THR A 122 -12.62 28.17 -10.84
C THR A 122 -11.65 28.47 -9.70
N GLN A 123 -11.25 27.46 -8.93
CA GLN A 123 -10.36 27.60 -7.77
C GLN A 123 -8.94 27.17 -8.09
N PRO A 124 -7.92 27.66 -7.37
CA PRO A 124 -6.56 27.13 -7.48
C PRO A 124 -6.50 25.66 -7.03
N ARG A 125 -5.40 24.98 -7.37
CA ARG A 125 -5.12 23.63 -6.85
C ARG A 125 -5.18 23.62 -5.32
N TRP A 126 -5.61 22.52 -4.73
CA TRP A 126 -5.78 22.38 -3.29
C TRP A 126 -5.10 21.11 -2.79
N ALA A 127 -4.25 21.19 -1.78
CA ALA A 127 -3.66 20.01 -1.15
C ALA A 127 -4.06 19.97 0.34
N PRO A 128 -4.90 19.02 0.77
CA PRO A 128 -5.21 18.88 2.18
C PRO A 128 -3.95 18.44 2.94
N ARG A 129 -3.71 19.05 4.11
CA ARG A 129 -2.52 18.86 4.95
C ARG A 129 -2.86 18.34 6.33
N GLU A 130 -3.97 18.81 6.89
CA GLU A 130 -4.38 18.48 8.24
C GLU A 130 -5.83 18.00 8.23
N ALA A 131 -6.11 17.00 9.07
CA ALA A 131 -7.45 16.53 9.34
C ALA A 131 -7.70 16.52 10.85
N THR A 132 -8.81 17.11 11.27
CA THR A 132 -9.17 17.19 12.69
C THR A 132 -10.64 16.83 12.86
N PHE A 133 -10.92 15.88 13.74
CA PHE A 133 -12.28 15.59 14.19
C PHE A 133 -12.59 16.40 15.43
N THR A 134 -13.62 17.23 15.38
CA THR A 134 -14.07 18.04 16.52
C THR A 134 -15.42 17.54 17.00
N GLY A 135 -15.48 17.02 18.23
CA GLY A 135 -16.75 16.61 18.85
C GLY A 135 -17.57 17.82 19.28
N THR A 136 -18.90 17.71 19.27
CA THR A 136 -19.80 18.83 19.67
C THR A 136 -19.62 19.25 21.12
N ARG A 137 -19.18 18.34 22.00
CA ARG A 137 -19.00 18.54 23.45
C ARG A 137 -17.71 17.89 23.98
N GLY A 138 -16.74 17.62 23.11
CA GLY A 138 -15.56 16.81 23.42
C GLY A 138 -14.26 17.38 22.86
N PRO A 139 -13.12 16.74 23.15
CA PRO A 139 -11.83 17.17 22.63
C PRO A 139 -11.77 17.06 21.11
N SER A 140 -10.96 17.93 20.49
CA SER A 140 -10.56 17.76 19.09
C SER A 140 -9.52 16.64 18.99
N LEU A 141 -9.64 15.82 17.97
CA LEU A 141 -8.77 14.68 17.69
C LEU A 141 -8.06 14.93 16.37
N GLN A 142 -6.73 14.95 16.41
CA GLN A 142 -5.93 15.02 15.20
C GLN A 142 -6.01 13.67 14.49
N ALA A 143 -6.43 13.68 13.23
CA ALA A 143 -6.48 12.50 12.39
C ALA A 143 -5.21 12.40 11.54
N ARG A 144 -4.81 11.16 11.22
CA ARG A 144 -3.89 10.95 10.10
C ARG A 144 -4.65 11.15 8.81
N LEU A 145 -4.10 12.02 7.98
CA LEU A 145 -4.62 12.32 6.65
C LEU A 145 -3.88 11.49 5.62
N VAL A 146 -4.62 10.83 4.74
CA VAL A 146 -4.10 10.16 3.55
C VAL A 146 -4.90 10.63 2.35
N VAL A 147 -4.20 10.95 1.27
CA VAL A 147 -4.80 11.43 0.02
C VAL A 147 -4.32 10.50 -1.07
N GLU A 148 -5.26 10.02 -1.88
CA GLU A 148 -4.94 9.18 -3.01
C GLU A 148 -4.17 9.97 -4.09
N GLY A 149 -3.17 9.33 -4.71
CA GLY A 149 -2.34 9.96 -5.75
C GLY A 149 -1.27 10.90 -5.18
N GLU A 150 -1.04 12.03 -5.85
CA GLU A 150 0.05 12.97 -5.51
C GLU A 150 -0.26 13.89 -4.32
N GLY A 151 -1.43 13.73 -3.68
CA GLY A 151 -1.82 14.58 -2.54
C GLY A 151 -2.24 16.00 -2.91
N VAL A 152 -2.38 16.31 -4.21
CA VAL A 152 -2.80 17.61 -4.73
C VAL A 152 -4.01 17.43 -5.65
N ILE A 153 -5.08 18.16 -5.38
CA ILE A 153 -6.32 18.15 -6.17
C ILE A 153 -6.31 19.36 -7.11
N ALA A 154 -6.12 19.11 -8.41
CA ALA A 154 -6.13 20.16 -9.42
C ALA A 154 -7.54 20.78 -9.59
N PRO A 155 -7.66 21.97 -10.22
CA PRO A 155 -8.95 22.59 -10.47
C PRO A 155 -9.86 21.69 -11.31
N GLY A 156 -11.07 21.41 -10.82
CA GLY A 156 -12.06 20.56 -11.49
C GLY A 156 -11.92 19.07 -11.20
N GLU A 157 -10.78 18.64 -10.65
CA GLU A 157 -10.47 17.24 -10.36
C GLU A 157 -11.06 16.75 -9.04
N PHE A 158 -11.06 15.43 -8.91
CA PHE A 158 -11.47 14.72 -7.70
C PHE A 158 -10.30 13.94 -7.12
N ALA A 159 -10.25 13.81 -5.79
CA ALA A 159 -9.38 12.85 -5.13
C ALA A 159 -10.10 12.19 -3.96
N GLN A 160 -9.75 10.93 -3.69
CA GLN A 160 -10.17 10.25 -2.48
C GLN A 160 -9.28 10.70 -1.31
N VAL A 161 -9.93 11.13 -0.22
CA VAL A 161 -9.26 11.59 1.00
C VAL A 161 -9.75 10.78 2.17
N LEU A 162 -8.79 10.22 2.91
CA LEU A 162 -9.02 9.39 4.08
C LEU A 162 -8.52 10.11 5.34
N ALA A 163 -9.36 10.17 6.36
CA ALA A 163 -9.02 10.69 7.68
C ALA A 163 -9.19 9.58 8.72
N VAL A 164 -8.10 9.21 9.39
CA VAL A 164 -8.03 8.05 10.30
C VAL A 164 -7.73 8.50 11.72
N VAL A 165 -8.47 7.97 12.69
CA VAL A 165 -8.21 8.15 14.12
C VAL A 165 -8.09 6.82 14.82
N ASP A 166 -7.03 6.68 15.62
CA ASP A 166 -6.87 5.59 16.57
C ASP A 166 -7.74 5.91 17.79
N ALA A 167 -8.85 5.20 17.90
CA ALA A 167 -10.00 5.62 18.71
C ALA A 167 -10.70 4.41 19.36
N PRO A 168 -10.07 3.78 20.36
CA PRO A 168 -10.67 2.63 21.06
C PRO A 168 -11.92 2.99 21.88
N MET A 169 -12.14 4.26 22.23
CA MET A 169 -13.18 4.68 23.19
C MET A 169 -14.12 5.80 22.71
N LEU A 170 -14.25 6.04 21.40
CA LEU A 170 -15.21 7.04 20.93
C LEU A 170 -16.65 6.53 21.10
N ASN A 171 -17.37 7.20 22.01
CA ASN A 171 -18.77 6.95 22.32
C ASN A 171 -19.64 7.17 21.08
N THR A 172 -20.44 6.15 20.74
CA THR A 172 -21.27 6.05 19.53
C THR A 172 -22.35 7.12 19.35
N ASP A 173 -22.66 7.88 20.41
CA ASP A 173 -23.68 8.94 20.39
C ASP A 173 -23.10 10.35 20.27
N THR A 174 -21.80 10.47 20.03
CA THR A 174 -21.15 11.78 19.82
C THR A 174 -21.14 12.12 18.34
N HIS A 175 -21.67 13.30 18.00
CA HIS A 175 -21.55 13.87 16.67
C HIS A 175 -20.21 14.60 16.55
N PHE A 176 -19.58 14.44 15.40
CA PHE A 176 -18.30 15.07 15.10
C PHE A 176 -18.40 15.87 13.81
N THR A 177 -17.57 16.90 13.73
CA THR A 177 -17.29 17.63 12.50
C THR A 177 -15.88 17.28 12.09
N LEU A 178 -15.71 16.75 10.89
CA LEU A 178 -14.40 16.59 10.27
C LEU A 178 -14.04 17.92 9.59
N GLU A 179 -12.90 18.50 9.97
CA GLU A 179 -12.30 19.64 9.28
C GLU A 179 -11.03 19.18 8.56
N LEU A 180 -10.97 19.44 7.26
CA LEU A 180 -9.80 19.23 6.41
C LEU A 180 -9.22 20.59 6.06
N ARG A 181 -7.98 20.86 6.44
CA ARG A 181 -7.30 22.12 6.14
C ARG A 181 -6.25 21.91 5.05
N GLY A 182 -6.29 22.75 4.03
CA GLY A 182 -5.32 22.77 2.94
C GLY A 182 -4.12 23.68 3.17
N ASP A 183 -3.17 23.61 2.27
CA ASP A 183 -1.95 24.42 2.27
C ASP A 183 -2.15 25.89 1.90
N ASP A 184 -3.21 26.21 1.16
CA ASP A 184 -3.58 27.57 0.76
C ASP A 184 -4.48 28.28 1.77
N GLY A 185 -4.67 27.70 2.95
CA GLY A 185 -5.53 28.22 4.01
C GLY A 185 -7.01 27.91 3.85
N ARG A 186 -7.44 27.33 2.71
CA ARG A 186 -8.81 26.86 2.55
C ARG A 186 -9.07 25.62 3.40
N SER A 187 -10.28 25.50 3.94
CA SER A 187 -10.69 24.31 4.67
C SER A 187 -12.06 23.81 4.23
N LEU A 188 -12.30 22.52 4.40
CA LEU A 188 -13.58 21.88 4.16
C LEU A 188 -14.07 21.27 5.46
N ARG A 189 -15.29 21.62 5.86
CA ARG A 189 -15.94 21.11 7.07
C ARG A 189 -17.09 20.19 6.70
N VAL A 190 -17.04 18.96 7.19
CA VAL A 190 -18.08 17.96 7.03
C VAL A 190 -18.75 17.74 8.40
N PRO A 191 -19.90 18.39 8.66
CA PRO A 191 -20.57 18.33 9.96
C PRO A 191 -21.42 17.06 10.12
N ASP A 192 -21.95 16.89 11.33
CA ASP A 192 -22.99 15.90 11.66
C ASP A 192 -22.60 14.44 11.36
N MET A 193 -21.32 14.12 11.54
CA MET A 193 -20.85 12.76 11.42
C MET A 193 -21.09 11.99 12.71
N ARG A 194 -21.78 10.86 12.59
CA ARG A 194 -22.10 9.97 13.71
C ARG A 194 -21.36 8.66 13.58
N PHE A 195 -20.64 8.28 14.64
CA PHE A 195 -19.97 6.99 14.70
C PHE A 195 -21.00 5.85 14.69
N PRO A 196 -20.86 4.82 13.82
CA PRO A 196 -21.72 3.65 13.85
C PRO A 196 -21.65 2.99 15.22
N LYS A 197 -22.79 2.48 15.69
CA LYS A 197 -22.82 1.61 16.86
C LYS A 197 -22.11 0.29 16.54
N TYR A 198 -21.37 -0.25 17.50
CA TYR A 198 -20.96 -1.65 17.43
C TYR A 198 -22.23 -2.49 17.34
N GLY A 199 -22.44 -3.15 16.21
CA GLY A 199 -23.34 -4.29 16.15
C GLY A 199 -22.69 -5.40 16.94
N MET A 200 -23.00 -5.50 18.23
CA MET A 200 -22.81 -6.77 18.94
C MET A 200 -23.77 -7.73 18.24
N GLY A 201 -23.20 -8.73 17.56
CA GLY A 201 -23.96 -9.74 16.83
C GLY A 201 -25.09 -10.27 17.69
N GLY A 202 -26.27 -10.41 17.09
CA GLY A 202 -27.43 -10.96 17.78
C GLY A 202 -27.07 -12.29 18.43
N GLU A 203 -27.37 -12.40 19.72
CA GLU A 203 -27.62 -13.68 20.36
C GLU A 203 -28.67 -14.44 19.53
N LYS A 204 -28.30 -15.65 19.11
CA LYS A 204 -29.22 -16.73 18.82
C LYS A 204 -28.83 -17.91 19.69
#